data_AF-A0A160PIG1-F1
#
_entry.id   AF-A0A160PIG1-F1
#
_cell.length_a   1.000
_cell.length_b   1.000
_cell.length_c   1.000
_cell.angle_alpha   90.00
_cell.angle_beta   90.00
_cell.angle_gamma   90.00
#
_symmetry.space_group_name_H-M   'P 1'
#
loop_
_entity.id
_entity.type
_entity.pdbx_description
1 polymer ?
#
loop_
_entity_poly.entity_id
_entity_poly.type
_entity_poly.pdbx_seq_one_letter_code
_entity_poly.pdbx_strand_id
1 'polypeptide(L)'
;MRVLYASALRTALLAFGLWAGAPTLAVAHEGHDHGNEAQAPAAATAPRSTSSTDALELVAIVRSGRLAVFLDRVGTNEPVTDAVVRAETPDGSVTASPMPDGSYAVDAH
;
A
#
# COMPACT_ATOMS: atom_id res chain seq x y z
N MET A 1 32.48 49.07 37.52
CA MET A 1 31.11 49.04 36.95
C MET A 1 30.93 48.14 35.72
N ARG A 2 31.93 47.85 34.86
CA ARG A 2 31.72 47.12 33.58
C ARG A 2 31.50 45.59 33.68
N VAL A 3 31.93 44.95 34.78
CA VAL A 3 31.81 43.47 34.95
C VAL A 3 30.39 43.05 35.36
N LEU A 4 29.68 43.90 36.10
CA LEU A 4 28.31 43.63 36.55
C LEU A 4 27.29 43.62 35.39
N TYR A 5 27.51 44.46 34.36
CA TYR A 5 26.66 44.49 33.16
C TYR A 5 26.84 43.24 32.28
N ALA A 6 28.06 42.69 32.22
CA ALA A 6 28.34 41.47 31.46
C ALA A 6 27.68 40.23 32.10
N SER A 7 27.64 40.15 33.43
CA SER A 7 26.92 39.08 34.13
C SER A 7 25.41 39.23 33.95
N ALA A 8 24.84 40.44 34.10
CA ALA A 8 23.41 40.67 33.91
C ALA A 8 22.93 40.32 32.47
N LEU A 9 23.74 40.64 31.46
CA LEU A 9 23.44 40.29 30.07
C LEU A 9 23.47 38.78 29.82
N ARG A 10 24.42 38.06 30.44
CA ARG A 10 24.50 36.59 30.35
C ARG A 10 23.31 35.91 31.01
N THR A 11 22.89 36.39 32.19
CA THR A 11 21.70 35.85 32.86
C THR A 11 20.43 36.14 32.07
N ALA A 12 20.32 37.32 31.45
CA ALA A 12 19.20 37.67 30.60
C ALA A 12 19.12 36.79 29.34
N LEU A 13 20.27 36.51 28.69
CA LEU A 13 20.33 35.63 27.53
C LEU A 13 20.03 34.18 27.88
N LEU A 14 20.50 33.69 29.03
CA LEU A 14 20.17 32.35 29.54
C LEU A 14 18.68 32.23 29.86
N ALA A 15 18.10 33.22 30.53
CA ALA A 15 16.66 33.23 30.84
C ALA A 15 15.80 33.29 29.57
N PHE A 16 16.21 34.09 28.57
CA PHE A 16 15.52 34.16 27.28
C PHE A 16 15.65 32.86 26.49
N GLY A 17 16.82 32.22 26.49
CA GLY A 17 17.02 30.91 25.86
C GLY A 17 16.19 29.81 26.50
N LEU A 18 16.05 29.81 27.83
CA LEU A 18 15.24 28.83 28.57
C LEU A 18 13.74 29.02 28.31
N TRP A 19 13.28 30.27 28.16
CA TRP A 19 11.88 30.58 27.83
C TRP A 19 11.55 30.23 26.38
N ALA A 20 12.45 30.51 25.44
CA ALA A 20 12.27 30.20 24.02
C ALA A 20 12.34 28.69 23.70
N GLY A 21 12.99 27.90 24.55
CA GLY A 21 13.08 26.44 24.42
C GLY A 21 12.05 25.67 25.24
N ALA A 22 11.09 26.35 25.90
CA ALA A 22 10.08 25.67 26.69
C ALA A 22 9.19 24.79 25.78
N PRO A 23 9.01 23.50 26.08
CA PRO A 23 8.17 22.63 25.25
C PRO A 23 6.73 23.16 25.30
N THR A 24 6.20 23.52 24.14
CA THR A 24 4.76 23.79 24.01
C THR A 24 4.03 22.51 24.36
N LEU A 25 3.11 22.56 25.32
CA LEU A 25 2.27 21.43 25.67
C LEU A 25 1.47 21.01 24.43
N ALA A 26 1.95 19.97 23.74
CA ALA A 26 1.25 19.38 22.62
C ALA A 26 0.07 18.59 23.20
N VAL A 27 -1.12 19.16 23.12
CA VAL A 27 -2.35 18.45 23.48
C VAL A 27 -2.68 17.53 22.31
N ALA A 28 -2.51 16.23 22.50
CA ALA A 28 -3.09 15.27 21.58
C ALA A 28 -4.61 15.41 21.64
N HIS A 29 -5.27 15.48 20.49
CA HIS A 29 -6.73 15.47 20.44
C HIS A 29 -7.26 14.11 20.91
N GLU A 30 -8.49 14.07 21.45
CA GLU A 30 -9.19 12.82 21.69
C GLU A 30 -9.15 11.93 20.43
N GLY A 31 -8.74 10.67 20.60
CA GLY A 31 -8.83 9.67 19.56
C GLY A 31 -10.29 9.33 19.30
N HIS A 32 -10.70 9.26 18.03
CA HIS A 32 -12.01 8.72 17.68
C HIS A 32 -11.98 7.21 17.87
N ASP A 33 -12.96 6.68 18.61
CA ASP A 33 -13.15 5.23 18.72
C ASP A 33 -13.67 4.69 17.37
N HIS A 34 -12.89 3.81 16.74
CA HIS A 34 -13.28 3.11 15.52
C HIS A 34 -14.04 1.80 15.80
N GLY A 35 -14.34 1.49 17.07
CA GLY A 35 -14.80 0.18 17.52
C GLY A 35 -16.32 -0.02 17.61
N ASN A 36 -17.13 1.04 17.55
CA ASN A 36 -18.59 0.92 17.75
C ASN A 36 -19.42 0.96 16.45
N GLU A 37 -18.77 1.02 15.28
CA GLU A 37 -19.47 0.84 14.01
C GLU A 37 -19.77 -0.64 13.78
N ALA A 38 -21.00 -0.95 13.35
CA ALA A 38 -21.37 -2.31 12.99
C ALA A 38 -20.44 -2.80 11.87
N GLN A 39 -19.74 -3.90 12.13
CA GLN A 39 -18.81 -4.46 11.16
C GLN A 39 -19.57 -4.85 9.89
N ALA A 40 -19.19 -4.25 8.77
CA ALA A 40 -19.82 -4.56 7.49
C ALA A 40 -19.76 -6.08 7.24
N PRO A 41 -20.84 -6.67 6.67
CA PRO A 41 -20.82 -8.09 6.33
C PRO A 41 -19.64 -8.39 5.40
N ALA A 42 -18.98 -9.52 5.62
CA ALA A 42 -17.83 -9.94 4.83
C ALA A 42 -18.22 -9.98 3.34
N ALA A 43 -17.55 -9.16 2.52
CA ALA A 43 -17.76 -9.18 1.08
C ALA A 43 -17.32 -10.54 0.52
N ALA A 44 -18.14 -11.14 -0.34
CA ALA A 44 -17.77 -12.34 -1.06
C ALA A 44 -16.51 -12.06 -1.90
N THR A 45 -15.39 -12.68 -1.54
CA THR A 45 -14.16 -12.59 -2.31
C THR A 45 -14.21 -13.60 -3.45
N ALA A 46 -13.97 -13.13 -4.66
CA ALA A 46 -13.84 -13.99 -5.84
C ALA A 46 -12.75 -15.06 -5.62
N PRO A 47 -12.93 -16.30 -6.12
CA PRO A 47 -11.88 -17.29 -6.13
C PRO A 47 -10.61 -16.74 -6.77
N ARG A 48 -9.47 -16.96 -6.13
CA ARG A 48 -8.16 -16.51 -6.62
C ARG A 48 -7.07 -17.53 -6.34
N SER A 49 -6.07 -17.53 -7.20
CA SER A 49 -4.83 -18.30 -7.05
C SER A 49 -3.63 -17.39 -7.31
N THR A 50 -2.51 -17.74 -6.71
CA THR A 50 -1.25 -17.00 -6.89
C THR A 50 -0.11 -17.97 -7.12
N SER A 51 0.86 -17.56 -7.93
CA SER A 51 2.10 -18.29 -8.14
C SER A 51 3.23 -17.29 -8.33
N SER A 52 4.45 -17.63 -7.92
CA SER A 52 5.61 -16.75 -8.10
C SER A 52 6.85 -17.56 -8.47
N THR A 53 7.75 -16.86 -9.14
CA THR A 53 9.11 -17.30 -9.50
C THR A 53 10.09 -16.19 -9.09
N ASP A 54 11.38 -16.37 -9.36
CA ASP A 54 12.37 -15.31 -9.11
C ASP A 54 12.19 -14.07 -10.02
N ALA A 55 11.43 -14.18 -11.11
CA ALA A 55 11.26 -13.12 -12.10
C ALA A 55 9.81 -12.60 -12.25
N LEU A 56 8.82 -13.42 -11.91
CA LEU A 56 7.40 -13.17 -12.21
C LEU A 56 6.50 -13.49 -11.01
N GLU A 57 5.45 -12.69 -10.86
CA GLU A 57 4.34 -12.90 -9.93
C GLU A 57 3.04 -13.00 -10.70
N LEU A 58 2.24 -14.03 -10.42
CA LEU A 58 0.97 -14.29 -11.07
C LEU A 58 -0.18 -14.23 -10.07
N VAL A 59 -1.24 -13.51 -10.45
CA VAL A 59 -2.53 -13.52 -9.73
C VAL A 59 -3.65 -13.87 -10.70
N ALA A 60 -4.32 -14.97 -10.44
CA ALA A 60 -5.48 -15.45 -11.18
C ALA A 60 -6.76 -15.19 -10.38
N ILE A 61 -7.78 -14.55 -10.97
CA ILE A 61 -9.05 -14.19 -10.30
C ILE A 61 -10.21 -14.59 -11.20
N VAL A 62 -11.18 -15.35 -10.65
CA VAL A 62 -12.39 -15.77 -11.36
C VAL A 62 -13.56 -14.87 -11.00
N ARG A 63 -14.13 -14.14 -11.97
CA ARG A 63 -15.32 -13.31 -11.80
C ARG A 63 -16.19 -13.36 -13.06
N SER A 64 -17.51 -13.47 -12.88
CA SER A 64 -18.49 -13.34 -13.96
C SER A 64 -18.22 -14.26 -15.18
N GLY A 65 -17.86 -15.52 -14.94
CA GLY A 65 -17.57 -16.48 -16.02
C GLY A 65 -16.25 -16.23 -16.75
N ARG A 66 -15.32 -15.52 -16.12
CA ARG A 66 -14.02 -15.18 -16.71
C ARG A 66 -12.90 -15.34 -15.68
N LEU A 67 -11.80 -15.96 -16.12
CA LEU A 67 -10.54 -15.96 -15.42
C LEU A 67 -9.68 -14.81 -15.92
N ALA A 68 -9.42 -13.83 -15.06
CA ALA A 68 -8.43 -12.77 -15.29
C ALA A 68 -7.10 -13.18 -14.68
N VAL A 69 -6.01 -13.05 -15.45
CA VAL A 69 -4.65 -13.35 -15.03
C VAL A 69 -3.82 -12.07 -15.12
N PHE A 70 -3.28 -11.65 -13.99
CA PHE A 70 -2.30 -10.58 -13.88
C PHE A 70 -0.92 -11.21 -13.75
N LEU A 71 0.05 -10.67 -14.47
CA LEU A 71 1.43 -11.13 -14.48
C LEU A 71 2.34 -9.92 -14.33
N ASP A 72 3.11 -9.87 -13.24
CA ASP A 72 3.92 -8.72 -12.87
C ASP A 72 5.39 -9.11 -12.68
N ARG A 73 6.30 -8.15 -12.85
CA ARG A 73 7.73 -8.34 -12.57
C ARG A 73 8.01 -8.26 -11.07
N VAL A 74 8.75 -9.23 -10.56
CA VAL A 74 9.24 -9.21 -9.17
C VAL A 74 10.06 -7.93 -8.92
N GLY A 75 9.80 -7.27 -7.80
CA GLY A 75 10.56 -6.11 -7.33
C GLY A 75 10.08 -4.75 -7.84
N THR A 76 9.53 -4.68 -9.06
CA THR A 76 8.95 -3.44 -9.60
C THR A 76 7.41 -3.46 -9.66
N ASN A 77 6.80 -4.65 -9.64
CA ASN A 77 5.36 -4.83 -9.81
C ASN A 77 4.83 -4.22 -11.12
N GLU A 78 5.70 -4.10 -12.13
CA GLU A 78 5.30 -3.65 -13.47
C GLU A 78 4.61 -4.80 -14.21
N PRO A 79 3.47 -4.55 -14.88
CA PRO A 79 2.76 -5.58 -15.62
C PRO A 79 3.56 -6.06 -16.83
N VAL A 80 3.51 -7.37 -17.08
CA VAL A 80 4.10 -8.02 -18.24
C VAL A 80 3.00 -8.21 -19.29
N THR A 81 2.89 -7.26 -20.21
CA THR A 81 1.81 -7.19 -21.22
C THR A 81 2.16 -7.81 -22.58
N ASP A 82 3.36 -8.37 -22.72
CA ASP A 82 3.89 -8.99 -23.94
C ASP A 82 4.11 -10.52 -23.80
N ALA A 83 3.50 -11.13 -22.80
CA ALA A 83 3.58 -12.57 -22.56
C ALA A 83 2.54 -13.36 -23.39
N VAL A 84 2.83 -14.64 -23.60
CA VAL A 84 1.85 -15.62 -24.06
C VAL A 84 1.40 -16.42 -22.84
N VAL A 85 0.17 -16.19 -22.38
CA VAL A 85 -0.43 -16.92 -21.27
C VAL A 85 -1.35 -18.00 -21.82
N ARG A 86 -1.18 -19.23 -21.32
CA ARG A 86 -1.92 -20.41 -21.74
C ARG A 86 -2.48 -21.12 -20.50
N ALA A 87 -3.75 -21.46 -20.54
CA ALA A 87 -4.44 -22.21 -19.51
C ALA A 87 -4.75 -23.62 -20.03
N GLU A 88 -4.42 -24.62 -19.23
CA GLU A 88 -4.84 -26.00 -19.49
C GLU A 88 -6.23 -26.22 -18.90
N THR A 89 -7.19 -26.60 -19.74
CA THR A 89 -8.59 -26.87 -19.37
C THR A 89 -8.95 -28.33 -19.68
N PRO A 90 -10.08 -28.85 -19.15
CA PRO A 90 -10.56 -30.17 -19.53
C PRO A 90 -10.77 -30.37 -21.03
N ASP A 91 -11.13 -29.31 -21.76
CA ASP A 91 -11.34 -29.33 -23.23
C ASP A 91 -10.04 -29.11 -24.02
N GLY A 92 -8.92 -28.90 -23.30
CA GLY A 92 -7.60 -28.68 -23.86
C GLY A 92 -7.01 -27.32 -23.53
N SER A 93 -5.94 -26.98 -24.24
CA SER A 93 -5.14 -25.79 -23.98
C SER A 93 -5.75 -24.55 -24.64
N VAL A 94 -5.98 -23.49 -23.87
CA VAL A 94 -6.55 -22.21 -24.32
C VAL A 94 -5.53 -21.10 -24.13
N THR A 95 -5.32 -20.29 -25.17
CA THR A 95 -4.47 -19.09 -25.06
C THR A 95 -5.33 -17.91 -24.57
N ALA A 96 -4.86 -17.25 -23.52
CA ALA A 96 -5.56 -16.13 -22.93
C ALA A 96 -5.45 -14.88 -23.83
N SER A 97 -6.53 -14.10 -23.91
CA SER A 97 -6.57 -12.87 -24.69
C SER A 97 -6.03 -11.68 -23.87
N PRO A 98 -5.13 -10.85 -24.40
CA PRO A 98 -4.68 -9.64 -23.70
C PRO A 98 -5.80 -8.61 -23.59
N MET A 99 -5.78 -7.82 -22.52
CA MET A 99 -6.85 -6.89 -22.16
C MET A 99 -6.34 -5.46 -21.95
N PRO A 100 -7.19 -4.44 -22.11
CA PRO A 100 -6.78 -3.04 -21.96
C PRO A 100 -6.25 -2.66 -20.56
N ASP A 101 -6.59 -3.44 -19.53
CA ASP A 101 -6.13 -3.25 -18.15
C ASP A 101 -4.79 -3.94 -17.85
N GLY A 102 -4.15 -4.53 -18.87
CA GLY A 102 -2.88 -5.26 -18.74
C GLY A 102 -3.05 -6.72 -18.30
N SER A 103 -4.27 -7.19 -18.07
CA SER A 103 -4.55 -8.60 -17.75
C SER A 103 -4.64 -9.48 -19.00
N TYR A 104 -4.61 -10.80 -18.77
CA TYR A 104 -4.96 -11.81 -19.75
C TYR A 104 -6.26 -12.51 -19.36
N ALA A 105 -7.11 -12.81 -20.33
CA ALA A 105 -8.45 -13.32 -20.13
C ALA A 105 -8.64 -14.72 -20.72
N VAL A 106 -9.23 -15.61 -19.93
CA VAL A 106 -9.77 -16.90 -20.39
C VAL A 106 -11.24 -16.94 -20.01
N ASP A 107 -12.10 -17.32 -20.95
CA ASP A 107 -13.51 -17.57 -20.64
C ASP A 107 -13.61 -18.81 -19.77
N ALA A 108 -14.31 -18.71 -18.64
CA ALA A 108 -14.55 -19.78 -17.69
C ALA A 108 -16.05 -20.13 -17.75
N HIS A 109 -16.40 -21.04 -18.67
CA HIS A 109 -17.76 -21.58 -18.85
C HIS A 109 -17.83 -23.04 -18.42
#